data_AF-A0A8T4F8L2-F1
#
_entry.id   AF-A0A8T4F8L2-F1
#
_cell.length_a   1.000
_cell.length_b   1.000
_cell.length_c   1.000
_cell.angle_alpha   90.00
_cell.angle_beta   90.00
_cell.angle_gamma   90.00
#
_symmetry.space_group_name_H-M   'P 1'
#
loop_
_entity.id
_entity.type
_entity.pdbx_description
1 polymer ?
#
loop_
_entity_poly.entity_id
_entity_poly.type
_entity_poly.pdbx_seq_one_letter_code
_entity_poly.pdbx_strand_id
1 'polypeptide(L)'
;MPADQHDYPYFVGVEMSDNGVIRACGGVWVAPSWVLTAAHCVDGPGTVSVIADRPSQATEVLVYPGYHFPFHDLALVHTTDPYGAGHTVGAGAPWHPEYYGGIWLGKIMGYGLTSAHAQYDGVFRVVQNLIRSDAYMNDVMDPWYWTDGWDDAHMIGAGAYYATGCFGDSGSPLIVEPLSGSVTIGVYSFDYTTPFDDGCDNAGGFTELSDAQLAWVANAVPSVVDGWGACTTPAGWPGRGVANFRPEPFAGSHRDGSNYWNIACVATPVSVPRILAMGENAASQAITSAGLVPERHTVTDQTCSNVGLVADQDPADGTLVDRGSTVRFRVYTRPTKCPKNPL
;
A
#
# COMPACT_ATOMS: atom_id res chain seq x y z
N MET A 1 -12.41 -23.80 8.58
CA MET A 1 -11.91 -25.17 8.87
C MET A 1 -10.74 -25.07 9.81
N PRO A 2 -10.53 -26.01 10.76
CA PRO A 2 -9.31 -26.06 11.56
C PRO A 2 -8.06 -26.05 10.67
N ALA A 3 -7.04 -25.31 11.07
CA ALA A 3 -5.77 -25.18 10.36
C ALA A 3 -4.61 -25.02 11.36
N ASP A 4 -3.37 -25.24 10.91
CA ASP A 4 -2.17 -24.92 11.69
C ASP A 4 -1.81 -23.44 11.47
N GLN A 5 -1.67 -22.66 12.55
CA GLN A 5 -1.27 -21.26 12.46
C GLN A 5 0.13 -21.11 11.85
N HIS A 6 1.02 -22.09 12.01
CA HIS A 6 2.38 -22.02 11.46
C HIS A 6 2.42 -21.97 9.92
N ASP A 7 1.35 -22.41 9.25
CA ASP A 7 1.18 -22.27 7.79
C ASP A 7 0.87 -20.81 7.38
N TYR A 8 0.52 -19.97 8.35
CA TYR A 8 0.11 -18.57 8.18
C TYR A 8 0.89 -17.66 9.15
N PRO A 9 2.23 -17.62 9.06
CA PRO A 9 3.07 -16.95 10.06
C PRO A 9 2.92 -15.42 10.06
N TYR A 10 2.25 -14.86 9.04
CA TYR A 10 1.86 -13.46 8.99
C TYR A 10 0.70 -13.13 9.94
N PHE A 11 -0.10 -14.10 10.34
CA PHE A 11 -1.20 -13.91 11.29
C PHE A 11 -0.65 -13.82 12.72
N VAL A 12 -1.16 -12.84 13.47
CA VAL A 12 -0.87 -12.66 14.90
C VAL A 12 -2.13 -12.37 15.69
N GLY A 13 -2.10 -12.68 16.98
CA GLY A 13 -3.06 -12.12 17.92
C GLY A 13 -2.70 -10.68 18.29
N VAL A 14 -3.71 -9.87 18.55
CA VAL A 14 -3.57 -8.52 19.11
C VAL A 14 -4.42 -8.47 20.37
N GLU A 15 -3.80 -8.17 21.50
CA GLU A 15 -4.47 -8.08 22.79
C GLU A 15 -4.36 -6.67 23.36
N MET A 16 -5.50 -6.05 23.65
CA MET A 16 -5.56 -4.86 24.50
C MET A 16 -5.97 -5.25 25.91
N SER A 17 -5.15 -4.90 26.89
CA SER A 17 -5.46 -5.07 28.31
C SER A 17 -5.81 -3.73 28.95
N ASP A 18 -7.04 -3.61 29.47
CA ASP A 18 -7.51 -2.45 30.23
C ASP A 18 -8.10 -2.92 31.57
N ASN A 19 -7.51 -2.48 32.69
CA ASN A 19 -7.94 -2.83 34.04
C ASN A 19 -8.16 -4.34 34.29
N GLY A 20 -7.36 -5.19 33.65
CA GLY A 20 -7.44 -6.65 33.76
C GLY A 20 -8.46 -7.31 32.84
N VAL A 21 -9.21 -6.54 32.05
CA VAL A 21 -10.04 -7.04 30.96
C VAL A 21 -9.18 -7.11 29.70
N ILE A 22 -9.17 -8.28 29.04
CA ILE A 22 -8.45 -8.50 27.80
C ILE A 22 -9.44 -8.53 26.65
N ARG A 23 -9.21 -7.66 25.66
CA ARG A 23 -9.83 -7.74 24.34
C ARG A 23 -8.86 -8.44 23.41
N ALA A 24 -9.23 -9.61 22.92
CA ALA A 24 -8.43 -10.39 21.97
C ALA A 24 -8.98 -10.22 20.55
N CYS A 25 -8.06 -9.98 19.63
CA CYS A 25 -8.29 -9.73 18.22
C CYS A 25 -7.23 -10.45 17.37
N GLY A 26 -7.43 -10.46 16.05
CA GLY A 26 -6.42 -10.80 15.06
C GLY A 26 -5.63 -9.57 14.58
N GLY A 27 -4.58 -9.85 13.82
CA GLY A 27 -3.77 -8.87 13.13
C GLY A 27 -2.87 -9.54 12.11
N VAL A 28 -2.18 -8.74 11.31
CA VAL A 28 -1.29 -9.22 10.26
C VAL A 28 0.01 -8.42 10.16
N TRP A 29 1.14 -9.10 10.02
CA TRP A 29 2.41 -8.45 9.72
C TRP A 29 2.41 -7.86 8.30
N VAL A 30 2.48 -6.53 8.19
CA VAL A 30 2.60 -5.79 6.92
C VAL A 30 4.00 -5.22 6.70
N ALA A 31 4.79 -5.12 7.77
CA ALA A 31 6.22 -4.87 7.73
C ALA A 31 6.89 -5.56 8.94
N PRO A 32 8.24 -5.69 8.98
CA PRO A 32 8.91 -6.48 10.01
C PRO A 32 8.58 -6.11 11.45
N SER A 33 8.25 -4.85 11.72
CA SER A 33 7.90 -4.33 13.05
C SER A 33 6.48 -3.77 13.13
N TRP A 34 5.65 -3.94 12.08
CA TRP A 34 4.32 -3.33 11.98
C TRP A 34 3.23 -4.38 11.74
N VAL A 35 2.27 -4.41 12.65
CA VAL A 35 1.02 -5.19 12.55
C VAL A 35 -0.11 -4.27 12.14
N LEU A 36 -0.91 -4.70 11.17
CA LEU A 36 -2.18 -4.08 10.81
C LEU A 36 -3.32 -4.82 11.55
N THR A 37 -4.27 -4.07 12.10
CA THR A 37 -5.43 -4.60 12.83
C THR A 37 -6.60 -3.60 12.76
N ALA A 38 -7.72 -3.91 13.40
CA ALA A 38 -8.88 -3.03 13.47
C ALA A 38 -8.68 -1.97 14.58
N ALA A 39 -9.21 -0.76 14.39
CA ALA A 39 -9.11 0.30 15.38
C ALA A 39 -9.84 -0.06 16.68
N HIS A 40 -11.02 -0.68 16.61
CA HIS A 40 -11.78 -1.06 17.80
C HIS A 40 -11.04 -2.11 18.67
N CYS A 41 -10.04 -2.80 18.13
CA CYS A 41 -9.19 -3.71 18.90
C CYS A 41 -8.22 -2.98 19.81
N VAL A 42 -7.84 -1.75 19.45
CA VAL A 42 -6.72 -1.02 20.07
C VAL A 42 -7.05 0.43 20.44
N ASP A 43 -8.28 0.88 20.23
CA ASP A 43 -8.78 2.17 20.70
C ASP A 43 -9.24 2.06 22.17
N GLY A 44 -8.50 2.72 23.05
CA GLY A 44 -8.74 2.69 24.49
C GLY A 44 -7.51 2.99 25.34
N PRO A 45 -7.67 3.15 26.67
CA PRO A 45 -6.58 3.53 27.58
C PRO A 45 -5.65 2.38 27.96
N GLY A 46 -5.88 1.17 27.43
CA GLY A 46 -5.16 -0.05 27.78
C GLY A 46 -3.78 -0.20 27.14
N THR A 47 -3.06 -1.25 27.52
CA THR A 47 -1.79 -1.64 26.88
C THR A 47 -2.06 -2.63 25.75
N VAL A 48 -1.46 -2.39 24.58
CA VAL A 48 -1.55 -3.29 23.43
C VAL A 48 -0.34 -4.22 23.37
N SER A 49 -0.57 -5.50 23.10
CA SER A 49 0.46 -6.52 22.88
C SER A 49 0.17 -7.30 21.61
N VAL A 50 1.22 -7.64 20.86
CA VAL A 50 1.18 -8.57 19.74
C VAL A 50 1.52 -9.95 20.25
N ILE A 51 0.61 -10.90 20.03
CA ILE A 51 0.72 -12.30 20.43
C ILE A 51 1.11 -13.14 19.20
N ALA A 52 2.39 -13.47 19.16
CA ALA A 52 3.00 -14.41 18.21
C ALA A 52 3.80 -15.46 19.00
N ASP A 53 4.76 -16.14 18.37
CA ASP A 53 5.71 -17.05 19.04
C ASP A 53 6.34 -16.42 20.30
N ARG A 54 6.56 -15.11 20.26
CA ARG A 54 7.00 -14.30 21.39
C ARG A 54 6.04 -13.12 21.56
N PRO A 55 5.30 -13.07 22.67
CA PRO A 55 4.50 -11.89 23.00
C PRO A 55 5.39 -10.65 23.08
N SER A 56 4.95 -9.56 22.46
CA SER A 56 5.68 -8.30 22.45
C SER A 56 4.72 -7.14 22.71
N GLN A 57 5.14 -6.21 23.57
CA GLN A 57 4.33 -5.03 23.85
C GLN A 57 4.48 -4.01 22.71
N ALA A 58 3.38 -3.35 22.37
CA ALA A 58 3.40 -2.25 21.41
C ALA A 58 4.21 -1.07 21.95
N THR A 59 5.06 -0.48 21.10
CA THR A 59 5.73 0.80 21.41
C THR A 59 4.94 1.99 20.90
N GLU A 60 4.11 1.77 19.89
CA GLU A 60 3.30 2.79 19.25
C GLU A 60 2.04 2.12 18.69
N VAL A 61 0.91 2.82 18.81
CA VAL A 61 -0.37 2.42 18.25
C VAL A 61 -0.90 3.63 17.49
N LEU A 62 -1.18 3.45 16.19
CA LEU A 62 -1.74 4.46 15.33
C LEU A 62 -3.14 4.03 14.93
N VAL A 63 -4.14 4.83 15.30
CA VAL A 63 -5.53 4.64 14.88
C VAL A 63 -5.80 5.56 13.69
N TYR A 64 -6.55 5.07 12.69
CA TYR A 64 -6.89 5.86 11.51
C TYR A 64 -7.60 7.17 11.88
N PRO A 65 -7.14 8.34 11.38
CA PRO A 65 -7.78 9.62 11.64
C PRO A 65 -9.19 9.70 11.04
N GLY A 66 -10.21 9.68 11.89
CA GLY A 66 -11.62 9.66 11.47
C GLY A 66 -12.36 8.38 11.82
N TYR A 67 -11.67 7.42 12.45
CA TYR A 67 -12.28 6.21 12.99
C TYR A 67 -13.56 6.52 13.79
N HIS A 68 -14.65 5.88 13.38
CA HIS A 68 -15.92 5.85 14.09
C HIS A 68 -16.64 4.55 13.76
N PHE A 69 -16.65 3.59 14.69
CA PHE A 69 -17.17 2.26 14.41
C PHE A 69 -18.57 2.27 13.76
N PRO A 70 -18.80 1.52 12.66
CA PRO A 70 -17.87 0.58 11.99
C PRO A 70 -16.95 1.22 10.92
N PHE A 71 -17.06 2.51 10.66
CA PHE A 71 -16.33 3.20 9.61
C PHE A 71 -14.88 3.50 9.98
N HIS A 72 -14.00 3.40 8.97
CA HIS A 72 -12.55 3.63 9.10
C HIS A 72 -11.91 2.83 10.25
N ASP A 73 -12.38 1.60 10.48
CA ASP A 73 -11.95 0.73 11.58
C ASP A 73 -10.60 0.07 11.32
N LEU A 74 -9.54 0.88 11.35
CA LEU A 74 -8.19 0.50 10.97
C LEU A 74 -7.14 1.07 11.93
N ALA A 75 -6.17 0.25 12.30
CA ALA A 75 -5.05 0.65 13.13
C ALA A 75 -3.76 -0.09 12.78
N LEU A 76 -2.64 0.52 13.18
CA LEU A 76 -1.30 -0.03 13.09
C LEU A 76 -0.70 -0.14 14.48
N VAL A 77 0.00 -1.23 14.72
CA VAL A 77 0.71 -1.51 15.98
C VAL A 77 2.18 -1.74 15.67
N HIS A 78 3.05 -0.92 16.27
CA HIS A 78 4.49 -1.05 16.13
C HIS A 78 5.11 -1.83 17.31
N THR A 79 6.10 -2.65 17.01
CA THR A 79 6.90 -3.40 17.98
C THR A 79 8.38 -3.06 17.83
N THR A 80 9.17 -3.09 18.92
CA THR A 80 10.60 -2.69 18.86
C THR A 80 11.44 -3.64 18.01
N ASP A 81 11.28 -4.94 18.22
CA ASP A 81 12.04 -5.95 17.49
C ASP A 81 11.27 -6.37 16.23
N PRO A 82 11.95 -6.66 15.12
CA PRO A 82 11.32 -6.99 13.86
C PRO A 82 10.81 -8.45 13.83
N TYR A 83 9.88 -8.80 14.71
CA TYR A 83 9.33 -10.15 14.84
C TYR A 83 8.60 -10.65 13.58
N GLY A 84 8.07 -9.74 12.76
CA GLY A 84 7.47 -10.04 11.47
C GLY A 84 8.47 -10.28 10.34
N ALA A 85 9.78 -10.13 10.55
CA ALA A 85 10.78 -10.31 9.49
C ALA A 85 10.71 -11.72 8.89
N GLY A 86 10.47 -11.81 7.58
CA GLY A 86 10.28 -13.09 6.87
C GLY A 86 8.85 -13.66 6.99
N HIS A 87 7.95 -12.95 7.65
CA HIS A 87 6.57 -13.34 7.90
C HIS A 87 5.57 -12.26 7.45
N THR A 88 5.95 -11.33 6.57
CA THR A 88 5.07 -10.25 6.12
C THR A 88 4.26 -10.62 4.88
N VAL A 89 3.08 -10.03 4.74
CA VAL A 89 2.31 -10.00 3.47
C VAL A 89 2.33 -8.60 2.86
N GLY A 90 1.99 -8.49 1.57
CA GLY A 90 1.71 -7.18 0.97
C GLY A 90 0.47 -6.54 1.60
N ALA A 91 0.45 -5.22 1.73
CA ALA A 91 -0.71 -4.47 2.23
C ALA A 91 -1.35 -3.66 1.12
N GLY A 92 -2.56 -4.06 0.71
CA GLY A 92 -3.27 -3.51 -0.44
C GLY A 92 -2.58 -3.79 -1.78
N ALA A 93 -3.31 -3.58 -2.87
CA ALA A 93 -2.81 -3.75 -4.23
C ALA A 93 -3.44 -2.71 -5.18
N PRO A 94 -2.99 -1.44 -5.13
CA PRO A 94 -3.62 -0.33 -5.85
C PRO A 94 -3.50 -0.45 -7.38
N TRP A 95 -2.62 -1.33 -7.87
CA TRP A 95 -2.43 -1.61 -9.30
C TRP A 95 -3.11 -2.92 -9.74
N HIS A 96 -3.81 -3.59 -8.84
CA HIS A 96 -4.51 -4.86 -9.07
C HIS A 96 -5.96 -4.79 -8.56
N PRO A 97 -6.81 -3.92 -9.14
CA PRO A 97 -8.22 -3.80 -8.74
C PRO A 97 -8.97 -5.13 -8.87
N GLU A 98 -8.50 -6.06 -9.71
CA GLU A 98 -9.07 -7.39 -9.82
C GLU A 98 -9.07 -8.18 -8.50
N TYR A 99 -8.13 -7.91 -7.58
CA TYR A 99 -8.04 -8.61 -6.30
C TYR A 99 -9.21 -8.31 -5.36
N TYR A 100 -9.86 -7.17 -5.54
CA TYR A 100 -10.98 -6.69 -4.72
C TYR A 100 -12.33 -7.16 -5.28
N GLY A 101 -12.35 -7.88 -6.41
CA GLY A 101 -13.56 -8.35 -7.07
C GLY A 101 -13.89 -9.82 -6.83
N GLY A 102 -15.18 -10.18 -6.96
CA GLY A 102 -15.71 -11.52 -6.66
C GLY A 102 -15.25 -12.69 -7.54
N ILE A 103 -14.25 -12.50 -8.40
CA ILE A 103 -13.55 -13.60 -9.10
C ILE A 103 -12.49 -14.21 -8.19
N TRP A 104 -11.89 -13.40 -7.31
CA TRP A 104 -10.93 -13.86 -6.33
C TRP A 104 -11.63 -14.41 -5.09
N LEU A 105 -11.00 -15.42 -4.51
CA LEU A 105 -11.40 -15.95 -3.22
C LEU A 105 -10.52 -15.32 -2.14
N GLY A 106 -11.16 -14.73 -1.13
CA GLY A 106 -10.51 -14.22 0.06
C GLY A 106 -10.41 -15.31 1.13
N LYS A 107 -9.25 -15.40 1.77
CA LYS A 107 -9.07 -16.17 3.00
C LYS A 107 -9.42 -15.31 4.21
N ILE A 108 -10.29 -15.84 5.04
CA ILE A 108 -10.65 -15.32 6.36
C ILE A 108 -10.07 -16.31 7.37
N MET A 109 -9.48 -15.78 8.44
CA MET A 109 -8.79 -16.60 9.43
C MET A 109 -8.81 -15.99 10.82
N GLY A 110 -8.61 -16.84 11.82
CA GLY A 110 -8.47 -16.42 13.20
C GLY A 110 -8.86 -17.48 14.20
N TYR A 111 -9.02 -17.03 15.44
CA TYR A 111 -9.43 -17.84 16.60
C TYR A 111 -10.86 -17.52 17.06
N GLY A 112 -11.58 -16.68 16.32
CA GLY A 112 -12.92 -16.25 16.67
C GLY A 112 -13.91 -17.40 16.83
N LEU A 113 -15.06 -17.06 17.39
CA LEU A 113 -16.15 -18.01 17.58
C LEU A 113 -16.63 -18.54 16.23
N THR A 114 -17.17 -19.77 16.19
CA THR A 114 -17.74 -20.31 14.95
C THR A 114 -19.20 -19.91 14.72
N SER A 115 -19.82 -19.28 15.72
CA SER A 115 -21.14 -18.64 15.69
C SER A 115 -21.30 -17.76 16.93
N ALA A 116 -22.28 -16.87 16.94
CA ALA A 116 -22.52 -15.92 18.04
C ALA A 116 -22.68 -16.58 19.43
N HIS A 117 -23.11 -17.84 19.47
CA HIS A 117 -23.36 -18.61 20.70
C HIS A 117 -22.39 -19.78 20.91
N ALA A 118 -21.38 -19.92 20.06
CA ALA A 118 -20.38 -20.97 20.21
C ALA A 118 -19.53 -20.72 21.47
N GLN A 119 -19.01 -21.80 22.06
CA GLN A 119 -17.96 -21.69 23.06
C GLN A 119 -16.62 -21.52 22.35
N TYR A 120 -15.76 -20.66 22.90
CA TYR A 120 -14.39 -20.54 22.45
C TYR A 120 -13.62 -21.85 22.69
N ASP A 121 -12.98 -22.37 21.66
CA ASP A 121 -12.27 -23.66 21.71
C ASP A 121 -10.77 -23.56 21.41
N GLY A 122 -10.25 -22.35 21.18
CA GLY A 122 -8.82 -22.11 20.94
C GLY A 122 -8.28 -22.70 19.64
N VAL A 123 -9.15 -23.12 18.72
CA VAL A 123 -8.72 -23.71 17.45
C VAL A 123 -8.57 -22.62 16.38
N PHE A 124 -7.38 -22.52 15.80
CA PHE A 124 -7.13 -21.65 14.65
C PHE A 124 -7.88 -22.17 13.43
N ARG A 125 -8.56 -21.28 12.73
CA ARG A 125 -9.36 -21.63 11.56
C ARG A 125 -9.02 -20.75 10.38
N VAL A 126 -9.13 -21.37 9.20
CA VAL A 126 -9.09 -20.67 7.92
C VAL A 126 -10.27 -21.13 7.08
N VAL A 127 -10.91 -20.17 6.41
CA VAL A 127 -11.90 -20.43 5.38
C VAL A 127 -11.60 -19.57 4.17
N GLN A 128 -11.82 -20.12 2.98
CA GLN A 128 -11.65 -19.40 1.73
C GLN A 128 -13.03 -19.25 1.09
N ASN A 129 -13.44 -18.02 0.82
CA ASN A 129 -14.77 -17.71 0.30
C ASN A 129 -14.73 -16.56 -0.72
N LEU A 130 -15.89 -16.28 -1.32
CA LEU A 130 -16.04 -15.19 -2.26
C LEU A 130 -15.89 -13.84 -1.55
N ILE A 131 -15.15 -12.95 -2.21
CA ILE A 131 -15.28 -11.51 -2.00
C ILE A 131 -16.63 -11.07 -2.55
N ARG A 132 -17.35 -10.24 -1.82
CA ARG A 132 -18.71 -9.80 -2.12
C ARG A 132 -18.69 -8.41 -2.73
N SER A 133 -19.56 -8.20 -3.71
CA SER A 133 -19.82 -6.88 -4.28
C SER A 133 -20.54 -5.99 -3.28
N ASP A 134 -20.38 -4.67 -3.42
CA ASP A 134 -21.10 -3.68 -2.61
C ASP A 134 -22.62 -3.89 -2.64
N ALA A 135 -23.19 -4.19 -3.81
CA ALA A 135 -24.63 -4.48 -3.91
C ALA A 135 -25.08 -5.64 -3.01
N TYR A 136 -24.25 -6.69 -2.89
CA TYR A 136 -24.56 -7.82 -2.02
C TYR A 136 -24.39 -7.44 -0.55
N MET A 137 -23.34 -6.69 -0.22
CA MET A 137 -23.09 -6.26 1.15
C MET A 137 -24.13 -5.24 1.62
N ASN A 138 -24.59 -4.36 0.74
CA ASN A 138 -25.67 -3.43 1.01
C ASN A 138 -26.97 -4.17 1.35
N ASP A 139 -27.30 -5.24 0.62
CA ASP A 139 -28.47 -6.08 0.92
C ASP A 139 -28.36 -6.79 2.29
N VAL A 140 -27.13 -7.17 2.70
CA VAL A 140 -26.85 -7.83 3.98
C VAL A 140 -26.82 -6.84 5.15
N MET A 141 -26.17 -5.70 4.97
CA MET A 141 -25.85 -4.73 6.02
C MET A 141 -26.90 -3.63 6.19
N ASP A 142 -27.69 -3.36 5.16
CA ASP A 142 -28.83 -2.42 5.19
C ASP A 142 -30.14 -3.14 4.77
N PRO A 143 -30.62 -4.14 5.55
CA PRO A 143 -31.91 -4.77 5.25
C PRO A 143 -33.09 -3.83 5.52
N TRP A 144 -32.86 -2.72 6.23
CA TRP A 144 -33.85 -1.70 6.55
C TRP A 144 -33.29 -0.32 6.20
N TYR A 145 -33.66 0.17 5.01
CA TYR A 145 -33.31 1.42 4.30
C TYR A 145 -33.25 2.76 5.08
N TRP A 146 -33.32 2.76 6.40
CA TRP A 146 -33.19 3.91 7.30
C TRP A 146 -31.86 3.96 8.07
N THR A 147 -31.01 2.94 7.97
CA THR A 147 -29.70 2.87 8.64
C THR A 147 -28.66 2.41 7.63
N ASP A 148 -27.85 3.34 7.15
CA ASP A 148 -26.76 3.02 6.25
C ASP A 148 -25.52 2.68 7.07
N GLY A 149 -25.23 1.38 7.15
CA GLY A 149 -24.05 0.82 7.82
C GLY A 149 -22.95 0.39 6.86
N TRP A 150 -23.13 0.58 5.54
CA TRP A 150 -22.21 0.11 4.52
C TRP A 150 -21.62 1.27 3.74
N ASP A 151 -20.31 1.48 3.87
CA ASP A 151 -19.59 2.48 3.08
C ASP A 151 -18.93 1.79 1.87
N ASP A 152 -19.53 1.95 0.70
CA ASP A 152 -19.06 1.37 -0.56
C ASP A 152 -17.69 1.88 -1.01
N ALA A 153 -17.22 3.00 -0.46
CA ALA A 153 -15.91 3.55 -0.78
C ALA A 153 -14.79 3.04 0.14
N HIS A 154 -15.12 2.48 1.32
CA HIS A 154 -14.15 2.20 2.38
C HIS A 154 -14.27 0.79 2.99
N MET A 155 -15.24 -0.01 2.52
CA MET A 155 -15.51 -1.35 3.06
C MET A 155 -15.53 -2.40 1.97
N ILE A 156 -14.99 -3.58 2.29
CA ILE A 156 -15.02 -4.75 1.42
C ILE A 156 -15.67 -5.92 2.13
N GLY A 157 -16.55 -6.61 1.43
CA GLY A 157 -17.28 -7.76 1.96
C GLY A 157 -16.60 -9.07 1.64
N ALA A 158 -16.60 -10.01 2.58
CA ALA A 158 -16.20 -11.38 2.28
C ALA A 158 -16.96 -12.38 3.13
N GLY A 159 -17.14 -13.58 2.56
CA GLY A 159 -17.75 -14.70 3.29
C GLY A 159 -19.15 -15.04 2.82
N ALA A 160 -19.80 -15.92 3.57
CA ALA A 160 -21.14 -16.45 3.30
C ALA A 160 -21.76 -16.97 4.61
N TYR A 161 -22.99 -17.46 4.52
CA TYR A 161 -23.81 -17.82 5.68
C TYR A 161 -23.15 -18.79 6.71
N TYR A 162 -22.23 -19.66 6.26
CA TYR A 162 -21.51 -20.59 7.14
C TYR A 162 -19.98 -20.46 7.05
N ALA A 163 -19.51 -19.32 6.51
CA ALA A 163 -18.12 -19.13 6.16
C ALA A 163 -17.79 -17.63 6.17
N THR A 164 -17.78 -17.05 7.36
CA THR A 164 -17.49 -15.64 7.62
C THR A 164 -16.52 -15.51 8.81
N GLY A 165 -16.17 -14.28 9.18
CA GLY A 165 -15.58 -13.99 10.47
C GLY A 165 -16.64 -13.97 11.58
N CYS A 166 -16.19 -13.88 12.82
CA CYS A 166 -17.08 -13.72 13.96
C CYS A 166 -16.34 -13.04 15.11
N PHE A 167 -17.00 -12.88 16.27
CA PHE A 167 -16.41 -12.36 17.49
C PHE A 167 -15.05 -13.01 17.80
N GLY A 168 -14.02 -12.17 17.93
CA GLY A 168 -12.63 -12.57 18.15
C GLY A 168 -11.77 -12.64 16.89
N ASP A 169 -12.37 -12.63 15.69
CA ASP A 169 -11.65 -12.46 14.42
C ASP A 169 -11.44 -10.98 14.06
N SER A 170 -11.98 -10.04 14.85
CA SER A 170 -11.76 -8.60 14.70
C SER A 170 -10.29 -8.27 14.48
N GLY A 171 -9.96 -7.50 13.45
CA GLY A 171 -8.59 -7.16 13.09
C GLY A 171 -7.84 -8.20 12.25
N SER A 172 -8.39 -9.40 12.05
CA SER A 172 -7.79 -10.43 11.20
C SER A 172 -7.74 -9.99 9.73
N PRO A 173 -6.75 -10.47 8.95
CA PRO A 173 -6.63 -10.08 7.55
C PRO A 173 -7.63 -10.81 6.65
N LEU A 174 -8.12 -10.11 5.63
CA LEU A 174 -8.65 -10.70 4.40
C LEU A 174 -7.51 -10.87 3.41
N ILE A 175 -7.12 -12.11 3.13
CA ILE A 175 -5.95 -12.42 2.28
C ILE A 175 -6.38 -12.90 0.89
N VAL A 176 -5.77 -12.35 -0.14
CA VAL A 176 -5.71 -12.95 -1.48
C VAL A 176 -4.31 -13.49 -1.76
N GLU A 177 -4.20 -14.52 -2.60
CA GLU A 177 -2.93 -15.21 -2.86
C GLU A 177 -2.62 -15.24 -4.36
N PRO A 178 -2.22 -14.10 -4.96
CA PRO A 178 -1.68 -14.11 -6.30
C PRO A 178 -0.33 -14.83 -6.35
N LEU A 179 0.13 -15.15 -7.57
CA LEU A 179 1.43 -15.79 -7.79
C LEU A 179 2.61 -14.95 -7.28
N SER A 180 2.43 -13.65 -7.12
CA SER A 180 3.41 -12.71 -6.58
C SER A 180 3.58 -12.80 -5.05
N GLY A 181 2.69 -13.50 -4.35
CA GLY A 181 2.69 -13.64 -2.89
C GLY A 181 1.40 -13.17 -2.24
N SER A 182 1.17 -13.54 -0.98
CA SER A 182 -0.04 -13.17 -0.25
C SER A 182 -0.14 -11.65 -0.04
N VAL A 183 -1.35 -11.12 -0.20
CA VAL A 183 -1.68 -9.71 0.01
C VAL A 183 -2.90 -9.62 0.90
N THR A 184 -2.83 -8.81 1.96
CA THR A 184 -4.03 -8.40 2.69
C THR A 184 -4.71 -7.26 1.95
N ILE A 185 -5.99 -7.43 1.63
CA ILE A 185 -6.82 -6.43 0.94
C ILE A 185 -7.90 -5.83 1.84
N GLY A 186 -8.02 -6.34 3.06
CA GLY A 186 -8.95 -5.83 4.05
C GLY A 186 -8.65 -6.34 5.45
N VAL A 187 -9.26 -5.69 6.43
CA VAL A 187 -9.14 -6.00 7.86
C VAL A 187 -10.52 -6.23 8.43
N TYR A 188 -10.77 -7.41 9.00
CA TYR A 188 -12.09 -7.78 9.49
C TYR A 188 -12.51 -6.83 10.62
N SER A 189 -13.73 -6.31 10.53
CA SER A 189 -14.22 -5.26 11.41
C SER A 189 -15.51 -5.66 12.11
N PHE A 190 -16.53 -6.07 11.37
CA PHE A 190 -17.86 -6.28 11.94
C PHE A 190 -18.70 -7.31 11.18
N ASP A 191 -19.70 -7.84 11.88
CA ASP A 191 -20.85 -8.51 11.28
C ASP A 191 -22.09 -7.62 11.42
N TYR A 192 -23.08 -7.87 10.57
CA TYR A 192 -24.42 -7.35 10.81
C TYR A 192 -25.02 -8.01 12.05
N THR A 193 -25.55 -7.21 12.98
CA THR A 193 -26.24 -7.69 14.17
C THR A 193 -27.52 -6.89 14.40
N THR A 194 -28.56 -7.55 14.89
CA THR A 194 -29.85 -6.94 15.27
C THR A 194 -30.35 -7.55 16.58
N PRO A 195 -31.40 -7.01 17.20
CA PRO A 195 -32.05 -7.67 18.33
C PRO A 195 -32.60 -9.09 18.05
N PHE A 196 -32.62 -9.54 16.79
CA PHE A 196 -33.11 -10.85 16.36
C PHE A 196 -32.05 -11.70 15.64
N ASP A 197 -30.86 -11.15 15.45
CA ASP A 197 -29.76 -11.77 14.73
C ASP A 197 -28.46 -11.39 15.44
N ASP A 198 -27.86 -12.37 16.12
CA ASP A 198 -26.65 -12.16 16.90
C ASP A 198 -25.38 -12.18 16.03
N GLY A 199 -25.53 -12.26 14.70
CA GLY A 199 -24.44 -12.20 13.72
C GLY A 199 -23.69 -13.51 13.53
N CYS A 200 -22.50 -13.43 12.92
CA CYS A 200 -21.64 -14.56 12.57
C CYS A 200 -22.26 -15.60 11.62
N ASP A 201 -23.35 -15.27 10.93
CA ASP A 201 -24.07 -16.15 10.02
C ASP A 201 -24.28 -15.53 8.63
N ASN A 202 -23.60 -14.43 8.32
CA ASN A 202 -23.64 -13.75 7.02
C ASN A 202 -22.24 -13.26 6.63
N ALA A 203 -22.07 -12.79 5.39
CA ALA A 203 -20.78 -12.20 4.99
C ALA A 203 -20.43 -11.00 5.90
N GLY A 204 -19.18 -10.94 6.33
CA GLY A 204 -18.69 -9.90 7.23
C GLY A 204 -18.17 -8.68 6.50
N GLY A 205 -18.17 -7.55 7.21
CA GLY A 205 -17.59 -6.29 6.79
C GLY A 205 -16.13 -6.18 7.20
N PHE A 206 -15.29 -5.79 6.24
CA PHE A 206 -13.88 -5.50 6.44
C PHE A 206 -13.65 -4.04 6.09
N THR A 207 -12.73 -3.39 6.79
CA THR A 207 -12.09 -2.19 6.25
C THR A 207 -11.39 -2.56 4.95
N GLU A 208 -11.65 -1.85 3.86
CA GLU A 208 -10.95 -2.05 2.60
C GLU A 208 -9.57 -1.38 2.61
N LEU A 209 -8.54 -2.11 2.15
CA LEU A 209 -7.21 -1.55 1.96
C LEU A 209 -7.07 -0.97 0.54
N SER A 210 -7.86 0.07 0.28
CA SER A 210 -7.79 0.91 -0.90
C SER A 210 -7.83 2.39 -0.49
N ASP A 211 -7.73 3.28 -1.46
CA ASP A 211 -7.97 4.72 -1.30
C ASP A 211 -7.26 5.37 -0.09
N ALA A 212 -8.00 6.16 0.71
CA ALA A 212 -7.48 6.93 1.83
C ALA A 212 -6.85 6.04 2.91
N GLN A 213 -7.44 4.88 3.14
CA GLN A 213 -7.02 3.91 4.15
C GLN A 213 -5.68 3.29 3.78
N LEU A 214 -5.53 2.86 2.52
CA LEU A 214 -4.25 2.36 2.02
C LEU A 214 -3.19 3.47 1.97
N ALA A 215 -3.57 4.69 1.56
CA ALA A 215 -2.66 5.83 1.54
C ALA A 215 -2.13 6.15 2.95
N TRP A 216 -2.99 6.06 3.97
CA TRP A 216 -2.61 6.23 5.37
C TRP A 216 -1.64 5.14 5.84
N VAL A 217 -1.94 3.86 5.56
CA VAL A 217 -1.04 2.74 5.89
C VAL A 217 0.33 2.94 5.25
N ALA A 218 0.37 3.29 3.97
CA ALA A 218 1.62 3.51 3.25
C ALA A 218 2.37 4.78 3.67
N ASN A 219 1.66 5.80 4.17
CA ASN A 219 2.30 7.00 4.72
C ASN A 219 2.94 6.70 6.10
N ALA A 220 2.28 5.90 6.94
CA ALA A 220 2.81 5.48 8.23
C ALA A 220 3.94 4.43 8.11
N VAL A 221 3.80 3.52 7.14
CA VAL A 221 4.74 2.41 6.90
C VAL A 221 5.19 2.41 5.44
N PRO A 222 6.12 3.31 5.02
CA PRO A 222 6.50 3.48 3.62
C PRO A 222 6.99 2.22 2.89
N SER A 223 7.54 1.25 3.63
CA SER A 223 8.02 -0.01 3.04
C SER A 223 6.92 -0.87 2.44
N VAL A 224 5.63 -0.68 2.79
CA VAL A 224 4.54 -1.46 2.19
C VAL A 224 4.39 -1.21 0.69
N VAL A 225 4.81 -0.03 0.23
CA VAL A 225 4.76 0.38 -1.18
C VAL A 225 5.63 -0.52 -2.05
N ASP A 226 6.69 -1.11 -1.50
CA ASP A 226 7.55 -2.07 -2.22
C ASP A 226 6.76 -3.34 -2.61
N GLY A 227 5.73 -3.69 -1.85
CA GLY A 227 4.84 -4.83 -2.10
C GLY A 227 3.80 -4.60 -3.19
N TRP A 228 3.55 -3.35 -3.61
CA TRP A 228 2.55 -3.05 -4.64
C TRP A 228 3.01 -3.46 -6.05
N GLY A 229 4.30 -3.70 -6.24
CA GLY A 229 4.86 -4.03 -7.54
C GLY A 229 4.99 -2.83 -8.48
N ALA A 230 5.32 -3.11 -9.73
CA ALA A 230 5.51 -2.09 -10.76
C ALA A 230 4.17 -1.49 -11.19
N CYS A 231 4.17 -0.20 -11.46
CA CYS A 231 3.01 0.52 -11.99
C CYS A 231 3.37 1.24 -13.28
N THR A 232 2.37 1.74 -13.99
CA THR A 232 2.55 2.57 -15.19
C THR A 232 2.05 3.98 -14.93
N THR A 233 2.92 4.97 -15.14
CA THR A 233 2.55 6.39 -15.00
C THR A 233 1.52 6.81 -16.06
N PRO A 234 0.80 7.92 -15.87
CA PRO A 234 -0.11 8.46 -16.89
C PRO A 234 0.56 8.74 -18.24
N ALA A 235 1.88 8.98 -18.26
CA ALA A 235 2.67 9.17 -19.47
C ALA A 235 3.13 7.85 -20.13
N GLY A 236 2.73 6.69 -19.62
CA GLY A 236 3.07 5.37 -20.15
C GLY A 236 4.44 4.82 -19.72
N TRP A 237 5.15 5.50 -18.80
CA TRP A 237 6.43 5.02 -18.29
C TRP A 237 6.27 4.04 -17.13
N PRO A 238 7.13 3.02 -17.01
CA PRO A 238 7.20 2.19 -15.81
C PRO A 238 7.60 3.06 -14.61
N GLY A 239 6.98 2.76 -13.48
CA GLY A 239 7.17 3.51 -12.24
C GLY A 239 7.02 2.65 -11.01
N ARG A 240 7.09 3.32 -9.86
CA ARG A 240 6.83 2.78 -8.54
C ARG A 240 5.66 3.52 -7.89
N GLY A 241 4.94 2.83 -7.01
CA GLY A 241 3.92 3.47 -6.22
C GLY A 241 4.51 4.53 -5.29
N VAL A 242 3.71 5.53 -4.96
CA VAL A 242 3.90 6.44 -3.83
C VAL A 242 2.53 6.70 -3.22
N ALA A 243 2.52 6.98 -1.93
CA ALA A 243 1.34 7.44 -1.21
C ALA A 243 1.64 8.68 -0.41
N ASN A 244 0.65 9.54 -0.27
CA ASN A 244 0.70 10.68 0.64
C ASN A 244 -0.59 10.71 1.44
N PHE A 245 -0.49 11.01 2.73
CA PHE A 245 -1.63 11.23 3.62
C PHE A 245 -1.28 12.31 4.65
N ARG A 246 -1.99 13.44 4.65
CA ARG A 246 -1.69 14.58 5.55
C ARG A 246 -2.84 15.58 5.70
N PRO A 247 -2.86 16.44 6.74
CA PRO A 247 -3.95 17.39 6.93
C PRO A 247 -3.93 18.59 5.96
N GLU A 248 -2.81 18.86 5.27
CA GLU A 248 -2.70 19.97 4.33
C GLU A 248 -3.00 19.58 2.87
N PRO A 249 -3.81 20.38 2.13
CA PRO A 249 -4.12 20.10 0.73
C PRO A 249 -2.87 20.14 -0.15
N PHE A 250 -2.87 19.34 -1.21
CA PHE A 250 -1.80 19.31 -2.20
C PHE A 250 -2.30 19.02 -3.61
N ALA A 251 -1.46 19.30 -4.61
CA ALA A 251 -1.85 19.12 -6.00
C ALA A 251 -2.18 17.65 -6.28
N GLY A 252 -3.39 17.41 -6.80
CA GLY A 252 -3.86 16.05 -7.11
C GLY A 252 -4.30 15.22 -5.89
N SER A 253 -4.47 15.84 -4.72
CA SER A 253 -5.00 15.13 -3.55
C SER A 253 -6.52 14.98 -3.59
N HIS A 254 -7.00 13.82 -3.16
CA HIS A 254 -8.38 13.56 -2.74
C HIS A 254 -8.54 13.93 -1.26
N ARG A 255 -9.78 13.96 -0.77
CA ARG A 255 -10.09 14.32 0.62
C ARG A 255 -10.83 13.19 1.31
N ASP A 256 -10.43 12.88 2.54
CA ASP A 256 -11.16 12.00 3.45
C ASP A 256 -11.14 12.62 4.86
N GLY A 257 -12.32 12.88 5.43
CA GLY A 257 -12.44 13.62 6.69
C GLY A 257 -11.69 14.96 6.65
N SER A 258 -10.79 15.20 7.61
CA SER A 258 -9.93 16.39 7.65
C SER A 258 -8.61 16.23 6.87
N ASN A 259 -8.37 15.08 6.25
CA ASN A 259 -7.11 14.73 5.62
C ASN A 259 -7.20 14.74 4.10
N TYR A 260 -6.03 14.89 3.48
CA TYR A 260 -5.82 14.85 2.06
C TYR A 260 -4.90 13.70 1.72
N TRP A 261 -5.23 12.96 0.67
CA TRP A 261 -4.51 11.74 0.31
C TRP A 261 -4.36 11.59 -1.20
N ASN A 262 -3.35 10.85 -1.62
CA ASN A 262 -3.30 10.25 -2.95
C ASN A 262 -2.46 8.98 -2.95
N ILE A 263 -2.74 8.12 -3.92
CA ILE A 263 -1.85 7.06 -4.36
C ILE A 263 -1.52 7.35 -5.82
N ALA A 264 -0.23 7.34 -6.16
CA ALA A 264 0.22 7.68 -7.50
C ALA A 264 1.35 6.77 -7.96
N CYS A 265 1.45 6.63 -9.28
CA CYS A 265 2.61 5.99 -9.91
C CYS A 265 3.60 7.06 -10.36
N VAL A 266 4.81 7.06 -9.79
CA VAL A 266 5.90 7.96 -10.20
C VAL A 266 6.91 7.22 -11.03
N ALA A 267 7.38 7.85 -12.11
CA ALA A 267 8.34 7.23 -13.01
C ALA A 267 9.64 6.91 -12.26
N THR A 268 10.22 5.74 -12.52
CA THR A 268 11.54 5.42 -11.97
C THR A 268 12.58 6.36 -12.59
N PRO A 269 13.43 7.03 -11.76
CA PRO A 269 14.48 7.89 -12.25
C PRO A 269 15.37 7.18 -13.28
N VAL A 270 15.86 7.94 -14.25
CA VAL A 270 16.76 7.44 -15.29
C VAL A 270 18.14 8.05 -15.11
N SER A 271 19.15 7.28 -15.48
CA SER A 271 20.53 7.76 -15.49
C SER A 271 20.76 8.65 -16.70
N VAL A 272 21.36 9.83 -16.49
CA VAL A 272 21.79 10.72 -17.56
C VAL A 272 22.88 10.02 -18.37
N PRO A 273 22.72 9.86 -19.70
CA PRO A 273 23.70 9.18 -20.53
C PRO A 273 24.97 10.01 -20.69
N ARG A 274 26.09 9.33 -20.89
CA ARG A 274 27.34 9.96 -21.32
C ARG A 274 27.22 10.45 -22.76
N ILE A 275 27.34 11.77 -22.95
CA ILE A 275 27.31 12.40 -24.28
C ILE A 275 28.56 13.22 -24.64
N LEU A 276 29.51 13.33 -23.71
CA LEU A 276 30.79 14.00 -23.96
C LEU A 276 31.48 13.45 -25.21
N ALA A 277 31.98 14.36 -26.06
CA ALA A 277 32.63 14.06 -27.34
C ALA A 277 31.76 13.35 -28.39
N MET A 278 30.45 13.19 -28.18
CA MET A 278 29.52 12.74 -29.23
C MET A 278 29.20 13.87 -30.20
N GLY A 279 28.77 13.53 -31.41
CA GLY A 279 28.18 14.50 -32.35
C GLY A 279 26.78 14.95 -31.89
N GLU A 280 26.41 16.20 -32.19
CA GLU A 280 25.16 16.84 -31.73
C GLU A 280 23.90 15.97 -31.91
N ASN A 281 23.71 15.39 -33.10
CA ASN A 281 22.54 14.55 -33.40
C ASN A 281 22.53 13.27 -32.54
N ALA A 282 23.69 12.62 -32.40
CA ALA A 282 23.82 11.40 -31.61
C ALA A 282 23.61 11.68 -30.11
N ALA A 283 24.11 12.81 -29.61
CA ALA A 283 23.89 13.25 -28.23
C ALA A 283 22.40 13.49 -27.95
N SER A 284 21.73 14.24 -28.84
CA SER A 284 20.29 14.53 -28.71
C SER A 284 19.44 13.26 -28.74
N GLN A 285 19.80 12.31 -29.61
CA GLN A 285 19.12 11.02 -29.71
C GLN A 285 19.34 10.17 -28.47
N ALA A 286 20.57 10.11 -27.93
CA ALA A 286 20.88 9.39 -26.69
C ALA A 286 20.09 9.93 -25.49
N ILE A 287 20.03 11.26 -25.33
CA ILE A 287 19.23 11.92 -24.28
C ILE A 287 17.75 11.56 -24.44
N THR A 288 17.21 11.70 -25.65
CA THR A 288 15.79 11.40 -25.93
C THR A 288 15.45 9.94 -25.67
N SER A 289 16.32 9.00 -26.09
CA SER A 289 16.16 7.57 -25.85
C SER A 289 16.22 7.18 -24.37
N ALA A 290 16.92 7.96 -23.53
CA ALA A 290 16.88 7.80 -22.08
C ALA A 290 15.57 8.32 -21.45
N GLY A 291 14.69 8.96 -22.22
CA GLY A 291 13.47 9.59 -21.73
C GLY A 291 13.72 10.98 -21.11
N LEU A 292 14.78 11.67 -21.55
CA LEU A 292 15.19 13.00 -21.09
C LEU A 292 15.03 14.03 -22.22
N VAL A 293 15.08 15.32 -21.87
CA VAL A 293 14.88 16.42 -22.83
C VAL A 293 16.23 17.08 -23.16
N PRO A 294 16.71 17.01 -24.43
CA PRO A 294 17.97 17.67 -24.81
C PRO A 294 17.79 19.19 -24.92
N GLU A 295 18.66 19.95 -24.25
CA GLU A 295 18.76 21.41 -24.41
C GLU A 295 20.16 21.80 -24.90
N ARG A 296 20.23 22.25 -26.15
CA ARG A 296 21.48 22.53 -26.85
C ARG A 296 21.93 23.97 -26.65
N HIS A 297 23.17 24.14 -26.23
CA HIS A 297 23.91 25.40 -26.22
C HIS A 297 25.18 25.29 -27.08
N THR A 298 25.89 26.40 -27.27
CA THR A 298 27.13 26.43 -28.04
C THR A 298 28.29 27.01 -27.25
N VAL A 299 29.50 26.58 -27.58
CA VAL A 299 30.76 27.16 -27.11
C VAL A 299 31.72 27.27 -28.28
N THR A 300 32.53 28.32 -28.34
CA THR A 300 33.47 28.52 -29.45
C THR A 300 34.74 27.69 -29.25
N ASP A 301 35.10 26.89 -30.24
CA ASP A 301 36.36 26.13 -30.26
C ASP A 301 37.46 26.90 -30.99
N GLN A 302 38.36 27.55 -30.24
CA GLN A 302 39.45 28.33 -30.82
C GLN A 302 40.46 27.48 -31.63
N THR A 303 40.53 26.16 -31.40
CA THR A 303 41.46 25.29 -32.15
C THR A 303 40.82 24.70 -33.40
N CYS A 304 39.50 24.79 -33.54
CA CYS A 304 38.70 24.15 -34.57
C CYS A 304 38.86 22.61 -34.67
N SER A 305 39.38 21.96 -33.62
CA SER A 305 39.67 20.52 -33.61
C SER A 305 38.47 19.67 -33.17
N ASN A 306 37.51 20.26 -32.47
CA ASN A 306 36.38 19.56 -31.86
C ASN A 306 35.02 20.06 -32.36
N VAL A 307 34.99 20.90 -33.40
CA VAL A 307 33.75 21.49 -33.94
C VAL A 307 32.72 20.41 -34.27
N GLY A 308 31.51 20.57 -33.75
CA GLY A 308 30.40 19.61 -33.89
C GLY A 308 30.32 18.55 -32.79
N LEU A 309 31.30 18.49 -31.88
CA LEU A 309 31.29 17.60 -30.72
C LEU A 309 30.78 18.29 -29.47
N VAL A 310 30.19 17.51 -28.56
CA VAL A 310 29.77 17.96 -27.23
C VAL A 310 31.00 18.25 -26.37
N ALA A 311 31.10 19.49 -25.87
CA ALA A 311 32.13 20.00 -24.98
C ALA A 311 31.89 19.59 -23.52
N ASP A 312 30.64 19.70 -23.08
CA ASP A 312 30.20 19.41 -21.73
C ASP A 312 28.69 19.15 -21.69
N GLN A 313 28.26 18.52 -20.59
CA GLN A 313 26.87 18.20 -20.29
C GLN A 313 26.57 18.53 -18.82
N ASP A 314 25.32 18.87 -18.55
CA ASP A 314 24.74 19.06 -17.22
C ASP A 314 23.29 18.56 -17.22
N PRO A 315 22.90 17.63 -16.33
CA PRO A 315 23.72 16.99 -15.29
C PRO A 315 24.81 16.07 -15.84
N ALA A 316 25.74 15.68 -14.97
CA ALA A 316 26.84 14.79 -15.31
C ALA A 316 26.35 13.37 -15.66
N ASP A 317 27.13 12.66 -16.46
CA ASP A 317 26.96 11.23 -16.75
C ASP A 317 26.74 10.43 -15.46
N GLY A 318 25.76 9.52 -15.47
CA GLY A 318 25.43 8.67 -14.32
C GLY A 318 24.48 9.29 -13.31
N THR A 319 24.19 10.60 -13.40
CA THR A 319 23.26 11.27 -12.48
C THR A 319 21.85 10.71 -12.65
N LEU A 320 21.20 10.31 -11.57
CA LEU A 320 19.79 9.92 -11.60
C LEU A 320 18.91 11.16 -11.59
N VAL A 321 18.04 11.29 -12.59
CA VAL A 321 17.08 12.37 -12.71
C VAL A 321 15.71 11.83 -13.07
N ASP A 322 14.67 12.61 -12.78
CA ASP A 322 13.32 12.26 -13.19
C ASP A 322 13.21 12.23 -14.72
N ARG A 323 12.41 11.30 -15.25
CA ARG A 323 12.10 11.28 -16.69
C ARG A 323 11.50 12.62 -17.11
N GLY A 324 11.88 13.10 -18.30
CA GLY A 324 11.53 14.43 -18.79
C GLY A 324 12.43 15.56 -18.29
N SER A 325 13.38 15.27 -17.38
CA SER A 325 14.38 16.27 -16.97
C SER A 325 15.23 16.72 -18.16
N THR A 326 15.65 17.99 -18.11
CA THR A 326 16.46 18.59 -19.15
C THR A 326 17.95 18.25 -18.96
N VAL A 327 18.59 17.80 -20.03
CA VAL A 327 20.05 17.68 -20.13
C VAL A 327 20.57 18.80 -21.01
N ARG A 328 21.21 19.78 -20.39
CA ARG A 328 21.88 20.88 -21.08
C ARG A 328 23.23 20.40 -21.57
N PHE A 329 23.57 20.69 -22.82
CA PHE A 329 24.89 20.37 -23.35
C PHE A 329 25.39 21.46 -24.29
N ARG A 330 26.70 21.70 -24.28
CA ARG A 330 27.34 22.68 -25.16
C ARG A 330 28.05 21.99 -26.31
N VAL A 331 27.80 22.44 -27.54
CA VAL A 331 28.47 21.95 -28.75
C VAL A 331 29.54 22.94 -29.19
N TYR A 332 30.72 22.43 -29.53
CA TYR A 332 31.78 23.25 -30.10
C TYR A 332 31.38 23.81 -31.47
N THR A 333 31.47 25.12 -31.61
CA THR A 333 31.19 25.87 -32.85
C THR A 333 32.44 26.57 -33.34
N ARG A 334 32.46 26.83 -34.65
CA ARG A 334 33.63 27.43 -35.30
C ARG A 334 33.74 28.93 -34.95
N PRO A 335 34.94 29.44 -34.58
CA PRO A 335 35.23 30.86 -34.47
C PRO A 335 35.25 31.53 -35.86
N THR A 336 35.29 32.86 -35.90
CA THR A 336 35.39 33.63 -37.15
C THR A 336 36.65 33.33 -37.96
N LYS A 337 37.75 32.90 -37.32
CA LYS A 337 38.97 32.43 -37.98
C LYS A 337 39.52 31.22 -37.23
N CYS A 338 39.76 30.13 -37.95
CA CYS A 338 40.54 29.02 -37.40
C CYS A 338 42.04 29.34 -37.51
N PRO A 339 42.86 28.91 -36.53
CA PRO A 339 44.31 28.94 -36.67
C PRO A 339 44.71 28.22 -37.96
N LYS A 340 45.57 28.85 -38.77
CA LYS A 340 46.21 28.12 -39.88
C LYS A 340 47.14 27.09 -39.27
N ASN A 341 47.02 25.83 -39.70
CA ASN A 341 47.92 24.77 -39.27
C ASN A 341 49.37 25.26 -39.47
N PRO A 342 50.23 25.25 -38.44
CA PRO A 342 51.66 25.38 -38.67
C PRO A 342 52.07 24.12 -39.45
N LEU A 343 52.35 24.31 -40.74
CA LEU A 343 52.91 23.29 -41.63
C LEU A 343 54.22 22.73 -41.07
#